data_AF-A0A6B0HCF6-F1
#
_entry.id   AF-A0A6B0HCF6-F1
#
_cell.length_a   1.000
_cell.length_b   1.000
_cell.length_c   1.000
_cell.angle_alpha   90.00
_cell.angle_beta   90.00
_cell.angle_gamma   90.00
#
_symmetry.space_group_name_H-M   'P 1'
#
loop_
_entity.id
_entity.type
_entity.pdbx_description
1 polymer ?
#
loop_
_entity_poly.entity_id
_entity_poly.type
_entity_poly.pdbx_seq_one_letter_code
_entity_poly.pdbx_strand_id
1 'polypeptide(L)'
;MERYDLVYRLYDEYDTETLREYQEFVDIFPAVDSRAALEHWQDATEELEVRKDEIRSAFATGETFAEVAARANRDQAFTALDLQTKYGRAVNVLVLDVDETLRSAGGTDNEIPRETLHVLTEFHDAGVPIVICTGQTLENVKGFAIQGLGSEIVHSGTLSIVYEAGTGVFTPGHGADTKQLLYEDLDAEIRDVFDDVRSRTLPEAPERLRRGCHLQGNEFNVTMKPNYETGSANAREVIDEALVYLIDLLADAVGSVRESSADGNGEGVVDGETIEDWTRAFYAAQDPEIRGVLEGESAYPDLDPDAVPDALADVLERIDVAYYEADAAEIGSLELNKVVGVERALDVLGVDDPFALVMGDSKSDLRVMRWIDDRDAGIAAAPEHASQDTLEHVLETDELVFDQGKSVDVLRTVYALNQLARLE
;
A
#
# COMPACT_ATOMS: atom_id res chain seq x y z
N MET A 1 8.43 10.43 39.63
CA MET A 1 8.02 9.07 39.31
C MET A 1 8.23 8.96 37.81
N GLU A 2 9.06 8.02 37.37
CA GLU A 2 9.36 7.90 35.95
C GLU A 2 8.09 7.42 35.21
N ARG A 3 7.94 7.76 33.93
CA ARG A 3 6.74 7.41 33.15
C ARG A 3 6.47 5.89 33.16
N TYR A 4 7.54 5.09 33.17
CA TYR A 4 7.48 3.63 33.32
C TYR A 4 6.82 3.18 34.63
N ASP A 5 7.14 3.83 35.76
CA ASP A 5 6.53 3.49 37.05
C ASP A 5 5.02 3.74 37.03
N LEU A 6 4.57 4.80 36.35
CA LEU A 6 3.16 5.14 36.23
C LEU A 6 2.41 4.13 35.36
N VAL A 7 2.96 3.76 34.20
CA VAL A 7 2.38 2.72 33.33
C VAL A 7 2.38 1.37 34.04
N TYR A 8 3.46 1.02 34.74
CA TYR A 8 3.51 -0.21 35.54
C TYR A 8 2.39 -0.21 36.59
N ARG A 9 2.25 0.86 37.36
CA ARG A 9 1.20 1.00 38.36
C ARG A 9 -0.20 0.91 37.76
N LEU A 10 -0.43 1.51 36.60
CA LEU A 10 -1.72 1.45 35.90
C LEU A 10 -2.13 0.00 35.61
N TYR A 11 -1.25 -0.80 35.01
CA TYR A 11 -1.57 -2.18 34.64
C TYR A 11 -1.46 -3.19 35.80
N ASP A 12 -0.83 -2.83 36.92
CA ASP A 12 -0.72 -3.68 38.12
C ASP A 12 -1.85 -3.46 39.12
N GLU A 13 -2.30 -2.21 39.31
CA GLU A 13 -3.30 -1.85 40.32
C GLU A 13 -4.74 -1.86 39.78
N TYR A 14 -4.95 -1.75 38.46
CA TYR A 14 -6.28 -1.65 37.85
C TYR A 14 -6.59 -2.83 36.94
N ASP A 15 -7.87 -3.21 36.92
CA ASP A 15 -8.43 -4.23 36.03
C ASP A 15 -8.63 -3.67 34.61
N THR A 16 -7.50 -3.43 33.93
CA THR A 16 -7.44 -2.88 32.58
C THR A 16 -7.91 -3.86 31.50
N GLU A 17 -7.92 -5.16 31.79
CA GLU A 17 -8.43 -6.18 30.86
C GLU A 17 -9.93 -6.03 30.68
N THR A 18 -10.70 -6.06 31.79
CA THR A 18 -12.15 -5.85 31.72
C THR A 18 -12.51 -4.43 31.27
N LEU A 19 -11.72 -3.41 31.63
CA LEU A 19 -11.91 -2.05 31.10
C LEU A 19 -11.87 -2.03 29.56
N ARG A 20 -10.87 -2.71 28.96
CA ARG A 20 -10.74 -2.81 27.50
C ARG A 20 -11.86 -3.63 26.86
N GLU A 21 -12.31 -4.71 27.51
CA GLU A 21 -13.47 -5.48 27.04
C GLU A 21 -14.73 -4.62 26.95
N TYR A 22 -14.98 -3.76 27.96
CA TYR A 22 -16.08 -2.80 27.92
C TYR A 22 -15.91 -1.75 26.82
N GLN A 23 -14.70 -1.19 26.68
CA GLN A 23 -14.40 -0.22 25.63
C GLN A 23 -14.68 -0.81 24.24
N GLU A 24 -14.12 -1.98 23.96
CA GLU A 24 -14.29 -2.69 22.68
C GLU A 24 -15.77 -3.00 22.39
N PHE A 25 -16.52 -3.44 23.40
CA PHE A 25 -17.95 -3.69 23.26
C PHE A 25 -18.72 -2.42 22.91
N VAL A 26 -18.44 -1.30 23.59
CA VAL A 26 -19.12 -0.02 23.37
C VAL A 26 -18.82 0.53 21.98
N ASP A 27 -17.56 0.42 21.54
CA ASP A 27 -17.04 0.97 20.28
C ASP A 27 -17.58 0.27 19.04
N ILE A 28 -17.77 -1.05 19.11
CA ILE A 28 -18.19 -1.88 17.97
C ILE A 28 -19.70 -2.15 17.99
N PHE A 29 -20.40 -1.66 19.02
CA PHE A 29 -21.82 -1.95 19.19
C PHE A 29 -22.63 -1.48 17.96
N PRO A 30 -23.29 -2.41 17.24
CA PRO A 30 -23.99 -2.05 16.02
C PRO A 30 -25.25 -1.24 16.32
N ALA A 31 -25.64 -0.38 15.39
CA ALA A 31 -26.95 0.28 15.44
C ALA A 31 -28.07 -0.77 15.37
N VAL A 32 -28.73 -1.04 16.50
CA VAL A 32 -29.82 -2.02 16.61
C VAL A 32 -31.05 -1.42 17.30
N ASP A 33 -32.23 -1.74 16.78
CA ASP A 33 -33.52 -1.29 17.36
C ASP A 33 -33.98 -2.15 18.56
N SER A 34 -33.14 -3.08 19.01
CA SER A 34 -33.44 -3.98 20.13
C SER A 34 -33.27 -3.25 21.45
N ARG A 35 -34.38 -3.02 22.17
CA ARG A 35 -34.37 -2.39 23.51
C ARG A 35 -33.44 -3.10 24.49
N ALA A 36 -33.46 -4.42 24.53
CA ALA A 36 -32.60 -5.19 25.45
C ALA A 36 -31.12 -5.04 25.09
N ALA A 37 -30.79 -4.92 23.80
CA ALA A 37 -29.42 -4.70 23.37
C ALA A 37 -28.96 -3.27 23.73
N LEU A 38 -29.85 -2.27 23.56
CA LEU A 38 -29.58 -0.88 23.96
C LEU A 38 -29.43 -0.74 25.48
N GLU A 39 -30.24 -1.43 26.27
CA GLU A 39 -30.09 -1.48 27.74
C GLU A 39 -28.73 -2.07 28.12
N HIS A 40 -28.33 -3.19 27.50
CA HIS A 40 -27.03 -3.80 27.76
C HIS A 40 -25.85 -2.89 27.37
N TRP A 41 -25.98 -2.15 26.25
CA TRP A 41 -24.99 -1.16 25.84
C TRP A 41 -24.90 0.04 26.80
N GLN A 42 -26.04 0.50 27.31
CA GLN A 42 -26.07 1.56 28.33
C GLN A 42 -25.38 1.10 29.61
N ASP A 43 -25.72 -0.09 30.12
CA ASP A 43 -25.08 -0.66 31.31
C ASP A 43 -23.55 -0.79 31.12
N ALA A 44 -23.11 -1.27 29.94
CA ALA A 44 -21.69 -1.37 29.61
C ALA A 44 -21.00 -0.01 29.55
N THR A 45 -21.67 1.01 28.99
CA THR A 45 -21.15 2.39 28.91
C THR A 45 -21.01 3.00 30.31
N GLU A 46 -21.99 2.78 31.19
CA GLU A 46 -21.92 3.27 32.57
C GLU A 46 -20.78 2.62 33.35
N GLU A 47 -20.60 1.29 33.23
CA GLU A 47 -19.51 0.57 33.89
C GLU A 47 -18.13 0.98 33.33
N LEU A 48 -18.03 1.19 32.01
CA LEU A 48 -16.82 1.73 31.37
C LEU A 48 -16.43 3.08 31.97
N GLU A 49 -17.36 4.02 32.08
CA GLU A 49 -17.09 5.34 32.63
C GLU A 49 -16.71 5.29 34.12
N VAL A 50 -17.35 4.45 34.92
CA VAL A 50 -16.97 4.26 36.33
C VAL A 50 -15.51 3.83 36.45
N ARG A 51 -15.08 2.84 35.65
CA ARG A 51 -13.70 2.34 35.67
C ARG A 51 -12.69 3.37 35.15
N LYS A 52 -13.05 4.13 34.10
CA LYS A 52 -12.23 5.26 33.64
C LYS A 52 -12.09 6.32 34.73
N ASP A 53 -13.17 6.67 35.43
CA ASP A 53 -13.17 7.68 36.50
C ASP A 53 -12.29 7.30 37.70
N GLU A 54 -12.21 6.00 38.03
CA GLU A 54 -11.29 5.49 39.05
C GLU A 54 -9.82 5.76 38.67
N ILE A 55 -9.45 5.51 37.40
CA ILE A 55 -8.11 5.81 36.88
C ILE A 55 -7.89 7.33 36.81
N ARG A 56 -8.84 8.08 36.26
CA ARG A 56 -8.78 9.55 36.14
C ARG A 56 -8.48 10.21 37.50
N SER A 57 -9.07 9.69 38.56
CA SER A 57 -8.92 10.23 39.92
C SER A 57 -7.59 9.89 40.60
N ALA A 58 -6.88 8.85 40.14
CA ALA A 58 -5.69 8.34 40.80
C ALA A 58 -4.36 8.83 40.21
N PHE A 59 -4.38 9.40 39.01
CA PHE A 59 -3.21 9.89 38.30
C PHE A 59 -3.34 11.40 38.03
N ALA A 60 -2.22 12.13 38.06
CA ALA A 60 -2.22 13.57 37.78
C ALA A 60 -2.66 13.90 36.34
N THR A 61 -2.26 13.06 35.38
CA THR A 61 -2.71 13.04 33.98
C THR A 61 -3.66 11.86 33.74
N GLY A 62 -4.65 11.73 34.63
CA GLY A 62 -5.52 10.56 34.67
C GLY A 62 -6.38 10.34 33.42
N GLU A 63 -6.73 11.41 32.68
CA GLU A 63 -7.44 11.25 31.40
C GLU A 63 -6.62 10.44 30.40
N THR A 64 -5.34 10.80 30.22
CA THR A 64 -4.43 10.10 29.32
C THR A 64 -4.28 8.63 29.71
N PHE A 65 -4.11 8.35 31.01
CA PHE A 65 -3.96 6.97 31.48
C PHE A 65 -5.25 6.15 31.36
N ALA A 66 -6.42 6.76 31.56
CA ALA A 66 -7.70 6.10 31.32
C ALA A 66 -7.88 5.73 29.85
N GLU A 67 -7.54 6.65 28.93
CA GLU A 67 -7.63 6.41 27.49
C GLU A 67 -6.62 5.36 26.99
N VAL A 68 -5.40 5.35 27.54
CA VAL A 68 -4.39 4.31 27.26
C VAL A 68 -4.85 2.96 27.79
N ALA A 69 -5.30 2.87 29.04
CA ALA A 69 -5.76 1.62 29.66
C ALA A 69 -6.97 1.01 28.94
N ALA A 70 -7.86 1.85 28.42
CA ALA A 70 -9.06 1.42 27.74
C ALA A 70 -8.80 0.82 26.35
N ARG A 71 -7.68 1.15 25.69
CA ARG A 71 -7.40 0.72 24.31
C ARG A 71 -6.18 -0.17 24.16
N ALA A 72 -5.13 0.07 24.94
CA ALA A 72 -3.88 -0.67 24.85
C ALA A 72 -3.78 -1.71 25.96
N ASN A 73 -3.27 -2.89 25.63
CA ASN A 73 -2.80 -3.83 26.63
C ASN A 73 -1.45 -3.37 27.23
N ARG A 74 -0.99 -4.10 28.24
CA ARG A 74 0.25 -3.76 28.95
C ARG A 74 1.44 -3.70 28.01
N ASP A 75 1.62 -4.71 27.17
CA ASP A 75 2.77 -4.80 26.27
C ASP A 75 2.73 -3.66 25.24
N GLN A 76 1.57 -3.40 24.62
CA GLN A 76 1.35 -2.27 23.71
C GLN A 76 1.66 -0.92 24.37
N ALA A 77 1.27 -0.72 25.63
CA ALA A 77 1.55 0.53 26.34
C ALA A 77 3.05 0.71 26.67
N PHE A 78 3.76 -0.38 26.99
CA PHE A 78 5.22 -0.33 27.18
C PHE A 78 5.95 -0.10 25.86
N THR A 79 5.57 -0.78 24.78
CA THR A 79 6.11 -0.53 23.44
C THR A 79 5.87 0.93 23.02
N ALA A 80 4.67 1.45 23.23
CA ALA A 80 4.36 2.85 22.98
C ALA A 80 5.26 3.81 23.78
N LEU A 81 5.58 3.48 25.03
CA LEU A 81 6.47 4.28 25.87
C LEU A 81 7.93 4.18 25.41
N ASP A 82 8.37 3.02 24.97
CA ASP A 82 9.71 2.80 24.38
C ASP A 82 9.87 3.64 23.10
N LEU A 83 8.87 3.61 22.21
CA LEU A 83 8.82 4.43 21.00
C LEU A 83 8.80 5.93 21.33
N GLN A 84 7.99 6.35 22.30
CA GLN A 84 7.93 7.74 22.75
C GLN A 84 9.28 8.19 23.30
N THR A 85 10.00 7.31 24.01
CA THR A 85 11.33 7.59 24.56
C THR A 85 12.39 7.65 23.46
N LYS A 86 12.31 6.75 22.46
CA LYS A 86 13.24 6.67 21.33
C LYS A 86 13.13 7.89 20.42
N TYR A 87 11.92 8.27 20.02
CA TYR A 87 11.70 9.28 19.00
C TYR A 87 11.25 10.64 19.56
N GLY A 88 10.60 10.68 20.73
CA GLY A 88 10.08 11.91 21.31
C GLY A 88 8.94 12.57 20.52
N ARG A 89 8.33 11.83 19.58
CA ARG A 89 7.32 12.33 18.64
C ARG A 89 6.06 11.47 18.68
N ALA A 90 4.92 12.10 18.40
CA ALA A 90 3.65 11.41 18.13
C ALA A 90 3.56 11.11 16.62
N VAL A 91 2.89 10.01 16.26
CA VAL A 91 2.52 9.75 14.87
C VAL A 91 1.46 10.74 14.43
N ASN A 92 1.74 11.46 13.34
CA ASN A 92 0.86 12.51 12.83
C ASN A 92 0.25 12.19 11.46
N VAL A 93 0.56 11.04 10.87
CA VAL A 93 -0.06 10.52 9.64
C VAL A 93 0.03 9.00 9.59
N LEU A 94 -0.99 8.34 9.03
CA LEU A 94 -0.99 6.89 8.78
C LEU A 94 -0.78 6.64 7.29
N VAL A 95 0.12 5.73 6.94
CA VAL A 95 0.36 5.25 5.57
C VAL A 95 0.16 3.74 5.55
N LEU A 96 -0.94 3.29 4.96
CA LEU A 96 -1.44 1.93 5.16
C LEU A 96 -1.64 1.24 3.82
N ASP A 97 -0.97 0.11 3.63
CA ASP A 97 -1.37 -0.86 2.62
C ASP A 97 -2.67 -1.58 3.04
N VAL A 98 -3.39 -2.17 2.08
CA VAL A 98 -4.70 -2.79 2.31
C VAL A 98 -4.61 -4.32 2.28
N ASP A 99 -4.15 -4.88 1.16
CA ASP A 99 -4.20 -6.33 0.90
C ASP A 99 -3.07 -7.04 1.63
N GLU A 100 -3.37 -8.16 2.28
CA GLU A 100 -2.47 -8.88 3.19
C GLU A 100 -1.91 -8.03 4.37
N THR A 101 -2.28 -6.75 4.48
CA THR A 101 -1.89 -5.84 5.57
C THR A 101 -3.06 -5.51 6.51
N LEU A 102 -4.03 -4.70 6.06
CA LEU A 102 -5.21 -4.37 6.86
C LEU A 102 -6.29 -5.46 6.78
N ARG A 103 -6.32 -6.18 5.65
CA ARG A 103 -7.15 -7.37 5.43
C ARG A 103 -6.29 -8.50 4.88
N SER A 104 -6.80 -9.72 4.92
CA SER A 104 -6.14 -10.88 4.32
C SER A 104 -7.15 -11.92 3.85
N ALA A 105 -6.78 -12.68 2.84
CA ALA A 105 -7.61 -13.80 2.39
C ALA A 105 -7.70 -14.91 3.46
N GLY A 106 -6.62 -15.15 4.19
CA GLY A 106 -6.51 -16.24 5.17
C GLY A 106 -7.13 -15.92 6.54
N GLY A 107 -7.02 -14.67 7.00
CA GLY A 107 -7.39 -14.29 8.37
C GLY A 107 -8.70 -13.50 8.48
N THR A 108 -9.10 -12.78 7.44
CA THR A 108 -10.23 -11.83 7.52
C THR A 108 -11.23 -11.95 6.38
N ASP A 109 -11.17 -13.02 5.58
CA ASP A 109 -12.05 -13.25 4.42
C ASP A 109 -12.08 -12.05 3.44
N ASN A 110 -10.92 -11.40 3.26
CA ASN A 110 -10.75 -10.19 2.45
C ASN A 110 -11.56 -8.95 2.91
N GLU A 111 -11.99 -8.91 4.17
CA GLU A 111 -12.58 -7.74 4.81
C GLU A 111 -11.61 -7.12 5.82
N ILE A 112 -11.62 -5.78 5.98
CA ILE A 112 -10.89 -5.16 7.11
C ILE A 112 -11.72 -5.41 8.38
N PRO A 113 -11.12 -5.91 9.47
CA PRO A 113 -11.82 -6.11 10.74
C PRO A 113 -12.50 -4.84 11.25
N ARG A 114 -13.67 -4.99 11.87
CA ARG A 114 -14.43 -3.84 12.43
C ARG A 114 -13.65 -3.07 13.47
N GLU A 115 -12.87 -3.77 14.29
CA GLU A 115 -11.95 -3.18 15.27
C GLU A 115 -10.94 -2.24 14.61
N THR A 116 -10.29 -2.68 13.52
CA THR A 116 -9.36 -1.86 12.75
C THR A 116 -10.06 -0.64 12.16
N LEU A 117 -11.23 -0.81 11.54
CA LEU A 117 -12.00 0.32 10.98
C LEU A 117 -12.39 1.35 12.05
N HIS A 118 -12.79 0.87 13.24
CA HIS A 118 -13.12 1.74 14.36
C HIS A 118 -11.90 2.58 14.78
N VAL A 119 -10.74 1.95 15.00
CA VAL A 119 -9.54 2.68 15.42
C VAL A 119 -9.06 3.67 14.34
N LEU A 120 -9.19 3.32 13.05
CA LEU A 120 -8.91 4.27 11.96
C LEU A 120 -9.85 5.49 11.99
N THR A 121 -11.12 5.29 12.35
CA THR A 121 -12.07 6.39 12.56
C THR A 121 -11.65 7.27 13.73
N GLU A 122 -11.17 6.69 14.83
CA GLU A 122 -10.66 7.47 15.97
C GLU A 122 -9.43 8.31 15.60
N PHE A 123 -8.50 7.79 14.78
CA PHE A 123 -7.37 8.56 14.27
C PHE A 123 -7.82 9.72 13.39
N HIS A 124 -8.75 9.46 12.48
CA HIS A 124 -9.35 10.49 11.64
C HIS A 124 -9.99 11.60 12.47
N ASP A 125 -10.79 11.24 13.48
CA ASP A 125 -11.48 12.19 14.36
C ASP A 125 -10.52 12.97 15.26
N ALA A 126 -9.36 12.37 15.58
CA ALA A 126 -8.25 13.04 16.25
C ALA A 126 -7.44 13.96 15.30
N GLY A 127 -7.81 14.04 14.02
CA GLY A 127 -7.18 14.90 13.01
C GLY A 127 -5.89 14.31 12.41
N VAL A 128 -5.64 13.01 12.57
CA VAL A 128 -4.50 12.31 11.95
C VAL A 128 -4.91 11.90 10.53
N PRO A 129 -4.25 12.43 9.47
CA PRO A 129 -4.56 12.04 8.10
C PRO A 129 -4.25 10.57 7.82
N ILE A 130 -4.99 10.00 6.87
CA ILE A 130 -4.84 8.60 6.46
C ILE A 130 -4.50 8.55 4.97
N VAL A 131 -3.38 7.93 4.63
CA VAL A 131 -2.97 7.63 3.27
C VAL A 131 -3.12 6.13 3.04
N ILE A 132 -4.08 5.73 2.22
CA ILE A 132 -4.19 4.35 1.75
C ILE A 132 -3.26 4.19 0.55
N CYS A 133 -2.33 3.23 0.59
CA CYS A 133 -1.33 3.04 -0.45
C CYS A 133 -1.39 1.62 -1.01
N THR A 134 -1.86 1.45 -2.25
CA THR A 134 -2.16 0.11 -2.81
C THR A 134 -1.76 -0.01 -4.27
N GLY A 135 -1.55 -1.26 -4.72
CA GLY A 135 -1.43 -1.61 -6.13
C GLY A 135 -2.76 -1.63 -6.90
N GLN A 136 -3.91 -1.55 -6.21
CA GLN A 136 -5.21 -1.58 -6.87
C GLN A 136 -5.54 -0.29 -7.65
N THR A 137 -6.46 -0.40 -8.61
CA THR A 137 -7.05 0.74 -9.30
C THR A 137 -7.84 1.64 -8.36
N LEU A 138 -7.91 2.93 -8.68
CA LEU A 138 -8.63 3.93 -7.88
C LEU A 138 -10.09 3.51 -7.58
N GLU A 139 -10.82 3.02 -8.59
CA GLU A 139 -12.24 2.71 -8.40
C GLU A 139 -12.48 1.52 -7.46
N ASN A 140 -11.58 0.53 -7.48
CA ASN A 140 -11.66 -0.61 -6.57
C ASN A 140 -11.40 -0.17 -5.12
N VAL A 141 -10.27 0.51 -4.87
CA VAL A 141 -9.90 0.94 -3.51
C VAL A 141 -10.86 2.00 -2.98
N LYS A 142 -11.38 2.90 -3.83
CA LYS A 142 -12.38 3.89 -3.42
C LYS A 142 -13.71 3.24 -3.04
N GLY A 143 -14.16 2.26 -3.83
CA GLY A 143 -15.37 1.48 -3.51
C GLY A 143 -15.23 0.77 -2.18
N PHE A 144 -14.08 0.13 -1.97
CA PHE A 144 -13.73 -0.53 -0.72
C PHE A 144 -13.67 0.46 0.47
N ALA A 145 -12.96 1.58 0.33
CA ALA A 145 -12.80 2.58 1.39
C ALA A 145 -14.16 3.18 1.81
N ILE A 146 -15.05 3.44 0.86
CA ILE A 146 -16.42 3.93 1.16
C ILE A 146 -17.23 2.87 1.91
N GLN A 147 -17.06 1.58 1.57
CA GLN A 147 -17.76 0.49 2.25
C GLN A 147 -17.22 0.23 3.67
N GLY A 148 -15.90 0.33 3.87
CA GLY A 148 -15.24 0.10 5.15
C GLY A 148 -15.28 1.31 6.08
N LEU A 149 -14.72 2.44 5.66
CA LEU A 149 -14.57 3.66 6.48
C LEU A 149 -15.77 4.60 6.37
N GLY A 150 -16.66 4.39 5.41
CA GLY A 150 -17.81 5.25 5.19
C GLY A 150 -17.49 6.45 4.30
N SER A 151 -18.53 6.96 3.64
CA SER A 151 -18.40 8.06 2.67
C SER A 151 -17.94 9.38 3.30
N GLU A 152 -18.20 9.60 4.59
CA GLU A 152 -17.84 10.83 5.29
C GLU A 152 -16.32 10.94 5.45
N ILE A 153 -15.67 9.89 5.95
CA ILE A 153 -14.21 9.83 6.10
C ILE A 153 -13.52 9.93 4.74
N VAL A 154 -14.00 9.18 3.73
CA VAL A 154 -13.38 9.21 2.39
C VAL A 154 -13.43 10.61 1.76
N HIS A 155 -14.47 11.40 2.03
CA HIS A 155 -14.64 12.75 1.47
C HIS A 155 -14.30 13.86 2.47
N SER A 156 -13.57 13.56 3.55
CA SER A 156 -13.29 14.51 4.62
C SER A 156 -12.26 15.59 4.26
N GLY A 157 -11.41 15.34 3.25
CA GLY A 157 -10.23 16.15 2.97
C GLY A 157 -8.98 15.72 3.73
N THR A 158 -9.07 14.73 4.63
CA THR A 158 -7.92 14.22 5.42
C THR A 158 -7.58 12.77 5.11
N LEU A 159 -8.30 12.13 4.17
CA LEU A 159 -7.96 10.84 3.61
C LEU A 159 -7.44 11.00 2.17
N SER A 160 -6.33 10.34 1.87
CA SER A 160 -5.74 10.25 0.54
C SER A 160 -5.58 8.79 0.11
N ILE A 161 -5.66 8.54 -1.19
CA ILE A 161 -5.50 7.22 -1.79
C ILE A 161 -4.40 7.31 -2.84
N VAL A 162 -3.30 6.61 -2.61
CA VAL A 162 -2.26 6.32 -3.59
C VAL A 162 -2.62 4.99 -4.25
N TYR A 163 -2.93 5.02 -5.54
CA TYR A 163 -3.41 3.86 -6.29
C TYR A 163 -2.43 3.45 -7.39
N GLU A 164 -2.59 2.23 -7.90
CA GLU A 164 -1.73 1.63 -8.94
C GLU A 164 -0.24 1.83 -8.62
N ALA A 165 0.12 1.48 -7.38
CA ALA A 165 1.47 1.54 -6.85
C ALA A 165 2.15 2.92 -6.96
N GLY A 166 1.39 4.02 -6.95
CA GLY A 166 1.94 5.37 -7.05
C GLY A 166 1.80 6.01 -8.43
N THR A 167 0.98 5.45 -9.31
CA THR A 167 0.63 6.08 -10.60
C THR A 167 -0.19 7.35 -10.42
N GLY A 168 -1.00 7.41 -9.36
CA GLY A 168 -1.85 8.56 -9.08
C GLY A 168 -2.20 8.68 -7.61
N VAL A 169 -2.65 9.87 -7.24
CA VAL A 169 -3.10 10.21 -5.89
C VAL A 169 -4.48 10.83 -5.96
N PHE A 170 -5.38 10.34 -5.12
CA PHE A 170 -6.75 10.83 -5.00
C PHE A 170 -7.00 11.30 -3.57
N THR A 171 -7.15 12.61 -3.39
CA THR A 171 -7.43 13.25 -2.10
C THR A 171 -8.71 14.10 -2.21
N PRO A 172 -9.90 13.53 -1.96
CA PRO A 172 -11.17 14.24 -2.03
C PRO A 172 -11.20 15.56 -1.28
N GLY A 173 -11.84 16.58 -1.84
CA GLY A 173 -12.05 17.87 -1.15
C GLY A 173 -10.97 18.93 -1.42
N HIS A 174 -9.93 18.61 -2.21
CA HIS A 174 -8.80 19.50 -2.50
C HIS A 174 -8.89 20.24 -3.85
N GLY A 175 -10.12 20.44 -4.35
CA GLY A 175 -10.33 21.23 -5.58
C GLY A 175 -9.63 20.62 -6.79
N ALA A 176 -8.79 21.42 -7.49
CA ALA A 176 -8.00 20.94 -8.63
C ALA A 176 -7.01 19.85 -8.23
N ASP A 177 -6.59 19.83 -6.96
CA ASP A 177 -5.64 18.86 -6.46
C ASP A 177 -6.27 17.54 -6.01
N THR A 178 -7.59 17.39 -6.18
CA THR A 178 -8.33 16.19 -5.77
C THR A 178 -7.83 14.91 -6.44
N LYS A 179 -7.41 15.00 -7.70
CA LYS A 179 -6.89 13.86 -8.46
C LYS A 179 -5.60 14.30 -9.15
N GLN A 180 -4.49 13.75 -8.69
CA GLN A 180 -3.16 13.96 -9.24
C GLN A 180 -2.76 12.76 -10.07
N LEU A 181 -2.46 12.99 -11.34
CA LEU A 181 -2.01 11.97 -12.27
C LEU A 181 -0.49 12.05 -12.33
N LEU A 182 0.22 11.28 -11.50
CA LEU A 182 1.69 11.47 -11.34
C LEU A 182 2.44 11.13 -12.63
N TYR A 183 1.86 10.29 -13.48
CA TYR A 183 2.41 10.01 -14.78
C TYR A 183 2.50 11.24 -15.70
N GLU A 184 1.74 12.32 -15.46
CA GLU A 184 1.83 13.56 -16.24
C GLU A 184 3.19 14.27 -16.09
N ASP A 185 3.88 14.03 -14.96
CA ASP A 185 5.20 14.59 -14.66
C ASP A 185 6.35 13.76 -15.25
N LEU A 186 6.06 12.58 -15.84
CA LEU A 186 7.07 11.79 -16.53
C LEU A 186 7.57 12.49 -17.81
N ASP A 187 8.80 12.15 -18.20
CA ASP A 187 9.36 12.60 -19.46
C ASP A 187 8.45 12.26 -20.63
N ALA A 188 8.38 13.19 -21.59
CA ALA A 188 7.54 13.03 -22.78
C ALA A 188 7.86 11.74 -23.54
N GLU A 189 9.14 11.34 -23.61
CA GLU A 189 9.56 10.09 -24.25
C GLU A 189 8.88 8.87 -23.63
N ILE A 190 8.83 8.77 -22.30
CA ILE A 190 8.17 7.65 -21.61
C ILE A 190 6.66 7.70 -21.80
N ARG A 191 6.04 8.88 -21.67
CA ARG A 191 4.60 9.03 -21.90
C ARG A 191 4.20 8.63 -23.31
N ASP A 192 4.97 9.04 -24.32
CA ASP A 192 4.72 8.71 -25.72
C ASP A 192 4.84 7.19 -25.98
N VAL A 193 5.80 6.50 -25.35
CA VAL A 193 5.92 5.02 -25.42
C VAL A 193 4.67 4.35 -24.84
N PHE A 194 4.23 4.74 -23.64
CA PHE A 194 3.04 4.15 -23.01
C PHE A 194 1.75 4.43 -23.80
N ASP A 195 1.61 5.64 -24.34
CA ASP A 195 0.48 6.01 -25.19
C ASP A 195 0.45 5.15 -26.47
N ASP A 196 1.60 4.91 -27.12
CA ASP A 196 1.70 4.05 -28.30
C ASP A 196 1.32 2.60 -27.97
N VAL A 197 1.97 2.00 -26.96
CA VAL A 197 1.69 0.64 -26.49
C VAL A 197 0.20 0.47 -26.17
N ARG A 198 -0.37 1.36 -25.35
CA ARG A 198 -1.78 1.29 -24.95
C ARG A 198 -2.73 1.38 -26.13
N SER A 199 -2.44 2.26 -27.11
CA SER A 199 -3.30 2.44 -28.27
C SER A 199 -3.33 1.21 -29.20
N ARG A 200 -2.26 0.41 -29.20
CA ARG A 200 -2.06 -0.76 -30.08
C ARG A 200 -2.34 -2.10 -29.40
N THR A 201 -2.27 -2.17 -28.08
CA THR A 201 -2.33 -3.43 -27.29
C THR A 201 -3.47 -4.35 -27.70
N LEU A 202 -4.74 -3.90 -27.72
CA LEU A 202 -5.85 -4.74 -28.19
C LEU A 202 -6.12 -4.66 -29.69
N PRO A 203 -6.02 -3.50 -30.37
CA PRO A 203 -6.30 -3.43 -31.80
C PRO A 203 -5.40 -4.31 -32.67
N GLU A 204 -4.12 -4.43 -32.32
CA GLU A 204 -3.11 -5.17 -33.09
C GLU A 204 -2.89 -6.60 -32.58
N ALA A 205 -3.42 -6.93 -31.40
CA ALA A 205 -3.23 -8.25 -30.81
C ALA A 205 -3.74 -9.40 -31.72
N PRO A 206 -3.07 -10.56 -31.71
CA PRO A 206 -3.56 -11.79 -32.32
C PRO A 206 -4.99 -12.12 -31.91
N GLU A 207 -5.74 -12.84 -32.76
CA GLU A 207 -7.14 -13.21 -32.47
C GLU A 207 -7.30 -14.00 -31.16
N ARG A 208 -6.30 -14.83 -30.81
CA ARG A 208 -6.27 -15.58 -29.55
C ARG A 208 -6.20 -14.64 -28.35
N LEU A 209 -5.24 -13.71 -28.32
CA LEU A 209 -5.11 -12.72 -27.25
C LEU A 209 -6.31 -11.77 -27.18
N ARG A 210 -6.82 -11.26 -28.31
CA ARG A 210 -8.00 -10.37 -28.33
C ARG A 210 -9.27 -10.99 -27.74
N ARG A 211 -9.40 -12.32 -27.81
CA ARG A 211 -10.54 -13.04 -27.21
C ARG A 211 -10.23 -13.62 -25.85
N GLY A 212 -8.97 -14.01 -25.64
CA GLY A 212 -8.48 -14.69 -24.46
C GLY A 212 -8.02 -13.76 -23.35
N CYS A 213 -7.88 -12.46 -23.62
CA CYS A 213 -7.49 -11.44 -22.65
C CYS A 213 -8.43 -10.23 -22.66
N HIS A 214 -8.31 -9.41 -21.63
CA HIS A 214 -8.83 -8.04 -21.58
C HIS A 214 -7.78 -7.11 -20.96
N LEU A 215 -7.91 -5.81 -21.21
CA LEU A 215 -7.12 -4.79 -20.52
C LEU A 215 -7.74 -4.50 -19.15
N GLN A 216 -6.92 -4.51 -18.10
CA GLN A 216 -7.31 -3.94 -16.81
C GLN A 216 -7.51 -2.43 -16.95
N GLY A 217 -8.50 -1.87 -16.25
CA GLY A 217 -8.83 -0.45 -16.29
C GLY A 217 -7.86 0.45 -15.53
N ASN A 218 -6.56 0.27 -15.74
CA ASN A 218 -5.49 1.05 -15.13
C ASN A 218 -5.39 2.44 -15.78
N GLU A 219 -4.96 3.43 -15.01
CA GLU A 219 -4.82 4.80 -15.51
C GLU A 219 -3.63 4.98 -16.42
N PHE A 220 -2.48 4.37 -16.10
CA PHE A 220 -1.25 4.49 -16.89
C PHE A 220 -0.70 3.13 -17.33
N ASN A 221 -0.50 2.20 -16.39
CA ASN A 221 0.03 0.87 -16.69
C ASN A 221 -0.82 0.14 -17.74
N VAL A 222 -0.19 -0.76 -18.49
CA VAL A 222 -0.85 -1.59 -19.50
C VAL A 222 -0.80 -3.03 -19.03
N THR A 223 -1.95 -3.54 -18.56
CA THR A 223 -2.04 -4.88 -17.98
C THR A 223 -3.03 -5.73 -18.75
N MET A 224 -2.55 -6.85 -19.30
CA MET A 224 -3.37 -7.87 -19.92
C MET A 224 -3.71 -8.96 -18.90
N LYS A 225 -5.00 -9.17 -18.66
CA LYS A 225 -5.56 -10.21 -17.79
C LYS A 225 -6.24 -11.30 -18.63
N PRO A 226 -6.24 -12.58 -18.22
CA PRO A 226 -6.89 -13.65 -18.96
C PRO A 226 -8.42 -13.58 -18.79
N ASN A 227 -9.15 -13.98 -19.83
CA ASN A 227 -10.58 -14.27 -19.78
C ASN A 227 -10.83 -15.73 -19.35
N TYR A 228 -10.02 -16.21 -18.41
CA TYR A 228 -10.06 -17.55 -17.84
C TYR A 228 -9.94 -17.43 -16.32
N GLU A 229 -10.27 -18.50 -15.60
CA GLU A 229 -10.05 -18.56 -14.16
C GLU A 229 -8.55 -18.42 -13.85
N THR A 230 -8.20 -17.47 -13.00
CA THR A 230 -6.82 -17.23 -12.55
C THR A 230 -6.21 -18.52 -11.99
N GLY A 231 -4.96 -18.81 -12.36
CA GLY A 231 -4.29 -20.06 -11.96
C GLY A 231 -4.64 -21.28 -12.82
N SER A 232 -5.60 -21.17 -13.75
CA SER A 232 -5.90 -22.28 -14.67
C SER A 232 -4.82 -22.43 -15.75
N ALA A 233 -4.68 -23.64 -16.31
CA ALA A 233 -3.73 -23.89 -17.40
C ALA A 233 -4.00 -23.01 -18.64
N ASN A 234 -5.28 -22.72 -18.95
CA ASN A 234 -5.64 -21.84 -20.05
C ASN A 234 -5.25 -20.38 -19.76
N ALA A 235 -5.40 -19.94 -18.50
CA ALA A 235 -4.95 -18.62 -18.08
C ALA A 235 -3.44 -18.48 -18.21
N ARG A 236 -2.69 -19.51 -17.80
CA ARG A 236 -1.24 -19.57 -17.99
C ARG A 236 -0.86 -19.46 -19.47
N GLU A 237 -1.36 -20.36 -20.31
CA GLU A 237 -1.02 -20.37 -21.74
C GLU A 237 -1.31 -19.04 -22.44
N VAL A 238 -2.42 -18.37 -22.12
CA VAL A 238 -2.75 -17.10 -22.77
C VAL A 238 -1.92 -15.93 -22.24
N ILE A 239 -1.52 -15.96 -20.96
CA ILE A 239 -0.68 -14.92 -20.37
C ILE A 239 0.80 -15.08 -20.78
N ASP A 240 1.26 -16.32 -20.95
CA ASP A 240 2.59 -16.60 -21.53
C ASP A 240 2.70 -15.97 -22.94
N GLU A 241 1.69 -16.19 -23.80
CA GLU A 241 1.60 -15.56 -25.13
C GLU A 241 1.45 -14.03 -25.04
N ALA A 242 0.67 -13.53 -24.08
CA ALA A 242 0.47 -12.09 -23.88
C ALA A 242 1.74 -11.37 -23.44
N LEU A 243 2.57 -12.00 -22.60
CA LEU A 243 3.84 -11.44 -22.14
C LEU A 243 4.78 -11.21 -23.33
N VAL A 244 4.97 -12.22 -24.18
CA VAL A 244 5.83 -12.09 -25.38
C VAL A 244 5.31 -10.97 -26.28
N TYR A 245 3.99 -10.95 -26.54
CA TYR A 245 3.36 -9.90 -27.33
C TYR A 245 3.56 -8.49 -26.77
N LEU A 246 3.43 -8.31 -25.44
CA LEU A 246 3.63 -7.02 -24.80
C LEU A 246 5.09 -6.56 -24.88
N ILE A 247 6.07 -7.46 -24.71
CA ILE A 247 7.49 -7.16 -24.85
C ILE A 247 7.80 -6.70 -26.29
N ASP A 248 7.26 -7.40 -27.29
CA ASP A 248 7.45 -7.05 -28.70
C ASP A 248 6.80 -5.70 -29.04
N LEU A 249 5.59 -5.47 -28.54
CA LEU A 249 4.88 -4.21 -28.74
C LEU A 249 5.61 -3.03 -28.06
N LEU A 250 6.19 -3.26 -26.88
CA LEU A 250 7.03 -2.30 -26.19
C LEU A 250 8.28 -1.96 -27.02
N ALA A 251 8.96 -2.98 -27.55
CA ALA A 251 10.13 -2.80 -28.40
C ALA A 251 9.81 -1.94 -29.64
N ASP A 252 8.68 -2.23 -30.31
CA ASP A 252 8.18 -1.45 -31.44
C ASP A 252 7.87 0.01 -31.08
N ALA A 253 7.22 0.23 -29.93
CA ALA A 253 6.87 1.57 -29.46
C ALA A 253 8.12 2.40 -29.14
N VAL A 254 9.09 1.80 -28.45
CA VAL A 254 10.40 2.41 -28.17
C VAL A 254 11.12 2.75 -29.48
N GLY A 255 11.11 1.85 -30.47
CA GLY A 255 11.67 2.13 -31.80
C GLY A 255 11.00 3.34 -32.47
N SER A 256 9.66 3.37 -32.48
CA SER A 256 8.85 4.41 -33.14
C SER A 256 9.04 5.81 -32.54
N VAL A 257 9.12 5.91 -31.21
CA VAL A 257 9.33 7.18 -30.50
C VAL A 257 10.74 7.73 -30.77
N ARG A 258 11.73 6.84 -30.86
CA ARG A 258 13.12 7.22 -31.15
C ARG A 258 13.32 7.63 -32.60
N GLU A 259 12.69 6.96 -33.56
CA GLU A 259 12.66 7.38 -34.96
C GLU A 259 12.03 8.76 -35.14
N SER A 260 11.00 9.08 -34.37
CA SER A 260 10.34 10.40 -34.41
C SER A 260 11.21 11.52 -33.82
N SER A 261 12.17 11.18 -32.97
CA SER A 261 13.04 12.11 -32.25
C SER A 261 14.40 12.33 -32.94
N ALA A 262 14.81 11.44 -33.84
CA ALA A 262 16.05 11.54 -34.62
C ALA A 262 15.73 11.78 -36.12
N ASP A 263 16.45 12.70 -36.78
CA ASP A 263 16.38 12.96 -38.24
C ASP A 263 16.91 11.78 -39.10
N GLY A 264 16.60 10.53 -38.75
CA GLY A 264 17.19 9.33 -39.33
C GLY A 264 16.17 8.22 -39.59
N ASN A 265 16.18 7.72 -40.83
CA ASN A 265 15.55 6.46 -41.22
C ASN A 265 16.25 5.29 -40.50
N GLY A 266 15.82 4.94 -39.29
CA GLY A 266 16.32 3.78 -38.56
C GLY A 266 15.42 2.59 -38.85
N GLU A 267 15.84 1.66 -39.72
CA GLU A 267 15.24 0.32 -39.73
C GLU A 267 15.41 -0.26 -38.32
N GLY A 268 14.36 -0.82 -37.68
CA GLY A 268 14.28 -1.30 -36.28
C GLY A 268 15.30 -2.36 -35.84
N VAL A 269 16.58 -2.06 -36.08
CA VAL A 269 17.77 -2.88 -35.96
C VAL A 269 18.85 -1.99 -35.35
N VAL A 270 19.39 -2.40 -34.21
CA VAL A 270 20.48 -1.72 -33.52
C VAL A 270 21.62 -2.72 -33.34
N ASP A 271 22.83 -2.33 -33.75
CA ASP A 271 24.03 -3.18 -33.74
C ASP A 271 23.88 -4.53 -34.47
N GLY A 272 22.99 -4.58 -35.47
CA GLY A 272 22.79 -5.74 -36.35
C GLY A 272 21.69 -6.71 -35.89
N GLU A 273 21.09 -6.46 -34.72
CA GLU A 273 20.00 -7.25 -34.14
C GLU A 273 18.73 -6.40 -34.00
N THR A 274 17.57 -7.04 -33.93
CA THR A 274 16.29 -6.31 -33.83
C THR A 274 16.12 -5.67 -32.45
N ILE A 275 15.37 -4.56 -32.38
CA ILE A 275 15.03 -3.94 -31.08
C ILE A 275 14.22 -4.94 -30.22
N GLU A 276 13.37 -5.77 -30.84
CA GLU A 276 12.63 -6.86 -30.18
C GLU A 276 13.58 -7.83 -29.46
N ASP A 277 14.61 -8.34 -30.16
CA ASP A 277 15.55 -9.30 -29.59
C ASP A 277 16.36 -8.67 -28.44
N TRP A 278 16.79 -7.41 -28.57
CA TRP A 278 17.44 -6.70 -27.46
C TRP A 278 16.52 -6.53 -26.25
N THR A 279 15.26 -6.15 -26.48
CA THR A 279 14.27 -5.92 -25.43
C THR A 279 13.94 -7.21 -24.69
N ARG A 280 13.76 -8.32 -25.42
CA ARG A 280 13.57 -9.66 -24.83
C ARG A 280 14.78 -10.10 -24.01
N ALA A 281 16.00 -9.92 -24.54
CA ALA A 281 17.24 -10.26 -23.83
C ALA A 281 17.36 -9.47 -22.51
N PHE A 282 17.06 -8.17 -22.56
CA PHE A 282 17.10 -7.26 -21.42
C PHE A 282 16.16 -7.73 -20.29
N TYR A 283 14.86 -7.92 -20.56
CA TYR A 283 13.91 -8.33 -19.51
C TYR A 283 14.10 -9.78 -19.05
N ALA A 284 14.54 -10.69 -19.93
CA ALA A 284 14.89 -12.06 -19.54
C ALA A 284 16.10 -12.13 -18.58
N ALA A 285 17.00 -11.14 -18.63
CA ALA A 285 18.12 -11.06 -17.70
C ALA A 285 17.70 -10.56 -16.30
N GLN A 286 16.65 -9.75 -16.23
CA GLN A 286 16.14 -9.20 -14.98
C GLN A 286 15.23 -10.18 -14.22
N ASP A 287 14.43 -10.97 -14.93
CA ASP A 287 13.46 -11.88 -14.34
C ASP A 287 13.56 -13.32 -14.91
N PRO A 288 13.97 -14.31 -14.09
CA PRO A 288 14.01 -15.71 -14.50
C PRO A 288 12.66 -16.30 -14.95
N GLU A 289 11.54 -15.79 -14.46
CA GLU A 289 10.20 -16.25 -14.88
C GLU A 289 9.88 -15.76 -16.29
N ILE A 290 10.17 -14.48 -16.59
CA ILE A 290 10.06 -13.93 -17.95
C ILE A 290 10.96 -14.71 -18.91
N ARG A 291 12.19 -15.00 -18.50
CA ARG A 291 13.10 -15.88 -19.27
C ARG A 291 12.47 -17.24 -19.55
N GLY A 292 11.89 -17.88 -18.53
CA GLY A 292 11.25 -19.19 -18.66
C GLY A 292 10.09 -19.18 -19.67
N VAL A 293 9.29 -18.12 -19.70
CA VAL A 293 8.22 -17.93 -20.69
C VAL A 293 8.81 -17.75 -22.10
N LEU A 294 9.81 -16.88 -22.27
CA LEU A 294 10.45 -16.66 -23.57
C LEU A 294 11.10 -17.94 -24.13
N GLU A 295 11.74 -18.74 -23.28
CA GLU A 295 12.29 -20.04 -23.69
C GLU A 295 11.17 -21.03 -24.07
N GLY A 296 10.07 -21.05 -23.31
CA GLY A 296 8.90 -21.91 -23.56
C GLY A 296 8.18 -21.60 -24.88
N GLU A 297 8.02 -20.31 -25.20
CA GLU A 297 7.39 -19.82 -26.43
C GLU A 297 8.36 -19.76 -27.62
N SER A 298 9.61 -20.22 -27.44
CA SER A 298 10.66 -20.16 -28.48
C SER A 298 10.94 -18.74 -28.98
N ALA A 299 10.79 -17.75 -28.11
CA ALA A 299 11.03 -16.33 -28.36
C ALA A 299 12.34 -15.82 -27.72
N TYR A 300 13.02 -16.63 -26.89
CA TYR A 300 14.27 -16.24 -26.23
C TYR A 300 15.41 -16.03 -27.25
N PRO A 301 16.01 -14.83 -27.32
CA PRO A 301 17.12 -14.53 -28.21
C PRO A 301 18.46 -15.03 -27.65
N ASP A 302 19.36 -15.48 -28.52
CA ASP A 302 20.75 -15.86 -28.15
C ASP A 302 21.67 -14.62 -28.16
N LEU A 303 21.34 -13.65 -27.30
CA LEU A 303 22.07 -12.39 -27.14
C LEU A 303 22.61 -12.22 -25.71
N ASP A 304 23.72 -11.51 -25.61
CA ASP A 304 24.30 -11.13 -24.32
C ASP A 304 23.57 -9.89 -23.78
N PRO A 305 22.84 -9.97 -22.65
CA PRO A 305 22.12 -8.81 -22.10
C PRO A 305 23.05 -7.67 -21.66
N ASP A 306 24.32 -7.97 -21.34
CA ASP A 306 25.31 -6.95 -21.01
C ASP A 306 25.79 -6.16 -22.25
N ALA A 307 25.38 -6.59 -23.45
CA ALA A 307 25.68 -5.93 -24.72
C ALA A 307 24.51 -5.09 -25.25
N VAL A 308 23.42 -4.93 -24.48
CA VAL A 308 22.31 -4.05 -24.87
C VAL A 308 22.85 -2.63 -25.10
N PRO A 309 22.57 -2.00 -26.26
CA PRO A 309 23.05 -0.65 -26.56
C PRO A 309 22.58 0.37 -25.51
N ASP A 310 23.51 1.19 -24.99
CA ASP A 310 23.27 2.15 -23.89
C ASP A 310 22.00 2.98 -24.11
N ALA A 311 21.81 3.49 -25.32
CA ALA A 311 20.69 4.38 -25.62
C ALA A 311 19.32 3.67 -25.61
N LEU A 312 19.29 2.34 -25.80
CA LEU A 312 18.09 1.52 -25.62
C LEU A 312 17.93 1.14 -24.14
N ALA A 313 19.01 0.76 -23.47
CA ALA A 313 19.02 0.49 -22.03
C ALA A 313 18.49 1.68 -21.22
N ASP A 314 18.89 2.91 -21.55
CA ASP A 314 18.44 4.16 -20.90
C ASP A 314 16.90 4.29 -20.84
N VAL A 315 16.18 3.75 -21.84
CA VAL A 315 14.71 3.76 -21.87
C VAL A 315 14.14 2.53 -21.17
N LEU A 316 14.67 1.34 -21.47
CA LEU A 316 14.17 0.08 -20.91
C LEU A 316 14.37 0.00 -19.38
N GLU A 317 15.44 0.59 -18.84
CA GLU A 317 15.70 0.67 -17.40
C GLU A 317 14.67 1.51 -16.63
N ARG A 318 13.84 2.28 -17.34
CA ARG A 318 12.76 3.11 -16.75
C ARG A 318 11.40 2.44 -16.81
N ILE A 319 11.28 1.34 -17.56
CA ILE A 319 10.04 0.63 -17.83
C ILE A 319 10.12 -0.76 -17.20
N ASP A 320 9.16 -1.06 -16.34
CA ASP A 320 8.99 -2.37 -15.74
C ASP A 320 8.14 -3.27 -16.64
N VAL A 321 8.51 -4.55 -16.72
CA VAL A 321 7.71 -5.61 -17.30
C VAL A 321 7.52 -6.67 -16.24
N ALA A 322 6.27 -6.86 -15.80
CA ALA A 322 5.93 -7.80 -14.75
C ALA A 322 5.11 -8.97 -15.31
N TYR A 323 5.48 -10.18 -14.89
CA TYR A 323 4.76 -11.41 -15.18
C TYR A 323 4.17 -11.99 -13.90
N TYR A 324 2.86 -12.25 -13.94
CA TYR A 324 2.14 -12.94 -12.88
C TYR A 324 1.58 -14.23 -13.47
N GLU A 325 2.23 -15.37 -13.16
CA GLU A 325 1.88 -16.67 -13.75
C GLU A 325 0.37 -16.93 -13.70
N ALA A 326 -0.22 -17.18 -14.87
CA ALA A 326 -1.65 -17.48 -15.00
C ALA A 326 -2.60 -16.40 -14.47
N ASP A 327 -2.12 -15.16 -14.31
CA ASP A 327 -2.91 -14.02 -13.82
C ASP A 327 -2.74 -12.77 -14.69
N ALA A 328 -1.53 -12.32 -14.99
CA ALA A 328 -1.35 -11.09 -15.77
C ALA A 328 0.03 -10.97 -16.44
N ALA A 329 0.09 -10.15 -17.49
CA ALA A 329 1.32 -9.53 -17.98
C ALA A 329 1.13 -8.01 -17.98
N GLU A 330 2.09 -7.26 -17.44
CA GLU A 330 1.99 -5.83 -17.20
C GLU A 330 3.22 -5.07 -17.68
N ILE A 331 2.99 -3.89 -18.25
CA ILE A 331 4.02 -2.86 -18.48
C ILE A 331 3.70 -1.66 -17.56
N GLY A 332 4.68 -1.24 -16.77
CA GLY A 332 4.58 -0.11 -15.83
C GLY A 332 5.84 0.76 -15.84
N SER A 333 5.81 1.93 -15.21
CA SER A 333 7.01 2.78 -15.09
C SER A 333 7.68 2.58 -13.74
N LEU A 334 9.00 2.38 -13.74
CA LEU A 334 9.81 2.28 -12.51
C LEU A 334 9.97 3.63 -11.79
N GLU A 335 9.72 4.72 -12.49
CA GLU A 335 9.73 6.09 -11.95
C GLU A 335 8.47 6.39 -11.12
N LEU A 336 7.40 5.62 -11.33
CA LEU A 336 6.17 5.67 -10.53
C LEU A 336 6.25 4.58 -9.47
N ASN A 337 6.18 4.97 -8.20
CA ASN A 337 6.23 4.02 -7.09
C ASN A 337 5.51 4.57 -5.85
N LYS A 338 5.24 3.68 -4.89
CA LYS A 338 4.51 4.02 -3.66
C LYS A 338 5.14 5.19 -2.90
N VAL A 339 6.47 5.37 -2.95
CA VAL A 339 7.16 6.49 -2.29
C VAL A 339 6.74 7.82 -2.92
N VAL A 340 6.85 7.95 -4.23
CA VAL A 340 6.45 9.18 -4.96
C VAL A 340 4.98 9.51 -4.71
N GLY A 341 4.12 8.48 -4.72
CA GLY A 341 2.71 8.65 -4.40
C GLY A 341 2.45 9.11 -2.96
N VAL A 342 3.15 8.54 -1.98
CA VAL A 342 3.04 8.95 -0.57
C VAL A 342 3.55 10.38 -0.38
N GLU A 343 4.70 10.75 -0.95
CA GLU A 343 5.22 12.11 -0.91
C GLU A 343 4.18 13.12 -1.44
N ARG A 344 3.59 12.84 -2.62
CA ARG A 344 2.55 13.71 -3.17
C ARG A 344 1.28 13.73 -2.30
N ALA A 345 0.88 12.60 -1.71
CA ALA A 345 -0.26 12.55 -0.82
C ALA A 345 -0.04 13.42 0.43
N LEU A 346 1.14 13.37 1.04
CA LEU A 346 1.50 14.19 2.18
C LEU A 346 1.50 15.69 1.83
N ASP A 347 2.02 16.06 0.66
CA ASP A 347 1.99 17.45 0.17
C ASP A 347 0.56 17.97 0.05
N VAL A 348 -0.35 17.19 -0.56
CA VAL A 348 -1.75 17.59 -0.75
C VAL A 348 -2.49 17.66 0.59
N LEU A 349 -2.19 16.74 1.52
CA LEU A 349 -2.74 16.74 2.88
C LEU A 349 -2.15 17.85 3.76
N GLY A 350 -1.07 18.53 3.34
CA GLY A 350 -0.42 19.59 4.10
C GLY A 350 0.39 19.06 5.30
N VAL A 351 0.98 17.87 5.17
CA VAL A 351 1.82 17.25 6.21
C VAL A 351 3.29 17.57 5.93
N ASP A 352 3.76 18.75 6.37
CA ASP A 352 5.10 19.26 6.06
C ASP A 352 6.24 18.53 6.81
N ASP A 353 5.98 18.04 8.02
CA ASP A 353 6.95 17.34 8.89
C ASP A 353 6.35 16.01 9.37
N PRO A 354 6.32 14.98 8.50
CA PRO A 354 5.69 13.71 8.82
C PRO A 354 6.48 12.95 9.90
N PHE A 355 5.74 12.38 10.84
CA PHE A 355 6.14 11.23 11.63
C PHE A 355 5.07 10.15 11.41
N ALA A 356 5.30 9.31 10.41
CA ALA A 356 4.31 8.39 9.87
C ALA A 356 4.33 7.03 10.57
N LEU A 357 3.17 6.38 10.68
CA LEU A 357 3.11 4.92 10.80
C LEU A 357 2.97 4.34 9.39
N VAL A 358 3.94 3.56 8.92
CA VAL A 358 3.86 2.83 7.65
C VAL A 358 3.57 1.36 7.91
N MET A 359 2.48 0.83 7.37
CA MET A 359 2.11 -0.58 7.47
C MET A 359 2.05 -1.22 6.08
N GLY A 360 2.70 -2.37 5.90
CA GLY A 360 2.66 -3.11 4.64
C GLY A 360 3.34 -4.48 4.70
N ASP A 361 3.08 -5.32 3.70
CA ASP A 361 3.58 -6.70 3.64
C ASP A 361 4.60 -6.92 2.51
N SER A 362 4.58 -6.08 1.48
CA SER A 362 5.27 -6.35 0.22
C SER A 362 6.61 -5.64 0.08
N LYS A 363 7.36 -5.99 -0.98
CA LYS A 363 8.58 -5.27 -1.40
C LYS A 363 8.30 -3.80 -1.77
N SER A 364 7.10 -3.50 -2.27
CA SER A 364 6.73 -2.13 -2.62
C SER A 364 6.55 -1.27 -1.37
N ASP A 365 6.02 -1.85 -0.30
CA ASP A 365 5.85 -1.21 1.01
C ASP A 365 7.18 -1.02 1.72
N LEU A 366 8.09 -2.00 1.61
CA LEU A 366 9.45 -1.90 2.13
C LEU A 366 10.20 -0.67 1.59
N ARG A 367 9.93 -0.23 0.35
CA ARG A 367 10.51 1.01 -0.19
C ARG A 367 10.01 2.25 0.57
N VAL A 368 8.74 2.27 0.96
CA VAL A 368 8.16 3.35 1.79
C VAL A 368 8.71 3.30 3.22
N MET A 369 8.84 2.10 3.79
CA MET A 369 9.43 1.91 5.13
C MET A 369 10.88 2.39 5.19
N ARG A 370 11.71 2.01 4.21
CA ARG A 370 13.08 2.53 4.11
C ARG A 370 13.13 4.04 3.90
N TRP A 371 12.20 4.58 3.11
CA TRP A 371 12.12 6.02 2.87
C TRP A 371 11.84 6.83 4.13
N ILE A 372 10.96 6.37 5.03
CA ILE A 372 10.72 7.02 6.33
C ILE A 372 11.90 6.85 7.29
N ASP A 373 12.55 5.68 7.31
CA ASP A 373 13.68 5.38 8.20
C ASP A 373 14.90 6.25 7.84
N ASP A 374 15.22 6.34 6.55
CA ASP A 374 16.31 7.20 6.02
C ASP A 374 16.12 8.69 6.38
N ARG A 375 14.90 9.11 6.71
CA ARG A 375 14.52 10.50 7.00
C ARG A 375 14.18 10.76 8.47
N ASP A 376 14.23 9.74 9.35
CA ASP A 376 13.72 9.82 10.72
C ASP A 376 12.26 10.37 10.76
N ALA A 377 11.47 9.92 9.79
CA ALA A 377 10.14 10.44 9.47
C ALA A 377 9.00 9.47 9.82
N GLY A 378 9.27 8.44 10.62
CA GLY A 378 8.22 7.51 11.05
C GLY A 378 8.71 6.21 11.65
N ILE A 379 7.77 5.29 11.82
CA ILE A 379 7.95 3.92 12.28
C ILE A 379 7.26 2.95 11.32
N ALA A 380 7.83 1.76 11.16
CA ALA A 380 7.33 0.74 10.24
C ALA A 380 6.74 -0.46 11.01
N ALA A 381 5.71 -1.08 10.43
CA ALA A 381 5.08 -2.28 10.95
C ALA A 381 4.68 -3.22 9.81
N ALA A 382 4.75 -4.53 10.06
CA ALA A 382 4.43 -5.54 9.04
C ALA A 382 3.72 -6.75 9.66
N PRO A 383 2.83 -7.42 8.90
CA PRO A 383 2.25 -8.68 9.35
C PRO A 383 3.30 -9.81 9.33
N GLU A 384 3.14 -10.83 10.17
CA GLU A 384 4.08 -11.97 10.28
C GLU A 384 4.33 -12.74 8.95
N HIS A 385 3.42 -12.62 7.99
CA HIS A 385 3.50 -13.29 6.69
C HIS A 385 4.00 -12.38 5.57
N ALA A 386 4.45 -11.18 5.90
CA ALA A 386 5.09 -10.26 4.97
C ALA A 386 6.33 -10.89 4.31
N SER A 387 6.79 -10.26 3.22
CA SER A 387 7.99 -10.70 2.54
C SER A 387 9.19 -10.72 3.49
N GLN A 388 10.12 -11.65 3.28
CA GLN A 388 11.26 -11.84 4.18
C GLN A 388 12.06 -10.54 4.40
N ASP A 389 12.33 -9.80 3.33
CA ASP A 389 13.06 -8.53 3.41
C ASP A 389 12.29 -7.45 4.18
N THR A 390 10.94 -7.47 4.09
CA THR A 390 10.06 -6.57 4.84
C THR A 390 10.11 -6.89 6.33
N LEU A 391 9.98 -8.17 6.69
CA LEU A 391 10.06 -8.63 8.08
C LEU A 391 11.42 -8.33 8.70
N GLU A 392 12.51 -8.60 7.98
CA GLU A 392 13.87 -8.31 8.44
C GLU A 392 14.03 -6.82 8.79
N HIS A 393 13.57 -5.93 7.92
CA HIS A 393 13.63 -4.49 8.16
C HIS A 393 12.81 -4.05 9.40
N VAL A 394 11.59 -4.56 9.58
CA VAL A 394 10.76 -4.20 10.74
C VAL A 394 11.36 -4.74 12.05
N LEU A 395 11.95 -5.93 12.02
CA LEU A 395 12.63 -6.53 13.19
C LEU A 395 13.92 -5.79 13.56
N GLU A 396 14.63 -5.20 12.60
CA GLU A 396 15.86 -4.44 12.86
C GLU A 396 15.60 -3.02 13.39
N THR A 397 14.36 -2.50 13.26
CA THR A 397 13.99 -1.11 13.58
C THR A 397 13.23 -1.00 14.90
N ASP A 398 11.92 -1.31 14.88
CA ASP A 398 10.99 -1.08 15.99
C ASP A 398 10.24 -2.35 16.44
N GLU A 399 10.48 -3.49 15.77
CA GLU A 399 9.92 -4.80 16.11
C GLU A 399 8.36 -4.83 16.11
N LEU A 400 7.71 -3.94 15.35
CA LEU A 400 6.25 -3.86 15.24
C LEU A 400 5.69 -4.90 14.25
N VAL A 401 5.75 -6.17 14.65
CA VAL A 401 5.18 -7.29 13.89
C VAL A 401 3.82 -7.69 14.48
N PHE A 402 2.86 -8.05 13.62
CA PHE A 402 1.50 -8.44 14.05
C PHE A 402 0.95 -9.67 13.31
N ASP A 403 0.05 -10.40 13.97
CA ASP A 403 -0.61 -11.57 13.40
C ASP A 403 -1.53 -11.21 12.22
N GLN A 404 -1.80 -12.18 11.34
CA GLN A 404 -2.74 -12.00 10.24
C GLN A 404 -4.13 -11.55 10.75
N GLY A 405 -4.63 -10.43 10.23
CA GLY A 405 -5.90 -9.83 10.67
C GLY A 405 -5.85 -9.08 11.99
N LYS A 406 -4.66 -8.86 12.58
CA LYS A 406 -4.45 -8.15 13.85
C LYS A 406 -3.75 -6.80 13.71
N SER A 407 -3.95 -6.14 12.56
CA SER A 407 -3.46 -4.77 12.32
C SER A 407 -3.87 -3.76 13.41
N VAL A 408 -5.01 -3.99 14.06
CA VAL A 408 -5.49 -3.17 15.19
C VAL A 408 -4.50 -3.12 16.36
N ASP A 409 -3.67 -4.14 16.57
CA ASP A 409 -2.74 -4.18 17.71
C ASP A 409 -1.62 -3.14 17.57
N VAL A 410 -1.13 -2.93 16.35
CA VAL A 410 -0.20 -1.84 16.03
C VAL A 410 -0.91 -0.49 16.17
N LEU A 411 -2.12 -0.36 15.64
CA LEU A 411 -2.88 0.89 15.71
C LEU A 411 -3.18 1.30 17.17
N ARG A 412 -3.49 0.35 18.06
CA ARG A 412 -3.67 0.57 19.51
C ARG A 412 -2.37 0.99 20.19
N THR A 413 -1.24 0.40 19.79
CA THR A 413 0.11 0.83 20.24
C THR A 413 0.39 2.28 19.83
N VAL A 414 0.12 2.64 18.58
CA VAL A 414 0.33 4.01 18.07
C VAL A 414 -0.65 5.01 18.71
N TYR A 415 -1.88 4.57 19.00
CA TYR A 415 -2.83 5.40 19.74
C TYR A 415 -2.27 5.72 21.14
N ALA A 416 -1.77 4.70 21.85
CA ALA A 416 -1.14 4.89 23.15
C ALA A 416 0.10 5.80 23.06
N LEU A 417 0.95 5.63 22.04
CA LEU A 417 2.09 6.51 21.77
C LEU A 417 1.65 7.97 21.64
N ASN A 418 0.62 8.24 20.84
CA ASN A 418 0.10 9.59 20.63
C ASN A 418 -0.47 10.20 21.91
N GLN A 419 -1.11 9.39 22.76
CA GLN A 419 -1.60 9.85 24.06
C GLN A 419 -0.44 10.14 25.03
N LEU A 420 0.55 9.25 25.11
CA LEU A 420 1.72 9.40 25.98
C LEU A 420 2.60 10.57 25.56
N ALA A 421 2.70 10.87 24.26
CA ALA A 421 3.43 12.02 23.74
C ALA A 421 2.81 13.38 24.16
N ARG A 422 1.54 13.40 24.58
CA ARG A 422 0.88 14.60 25.14
C ARG A 422 1.22 14.84 26.61
N LEU A 423 1.87 13.89 27.27
CA LEU A 423 2.35 14.07 28.64
C LEU A 423 3.57 15.00 28.57
N GLU A 424 3.44 16.24 29.07
CA GLU A 424 4.58 17.13 29.33
C GLU A 424 5.36 16.67 30.56
#